data_AF-V6LYK1-F1
#
_entry.id   AF-V6LYK1-F1
#
_cell.length_a   1.000
_cell.length_b   1.000
_cell.length_c   1.000
_cell.angle_alpha   90.00
_cell.angle_beta   90.00
_cell.angle_gamma   90.00
#
_symmetry.space_group_name_H-M   'P 1'
#
loop_
_entity.id
_entity.type
_entity.pdbx_description
1 polymer ?
#
loop_
_entity_poly.entity_id
_entity_poly.type
_entity_poly.pdbx_seq_one_letter_code
_entity_poly.pdbx_strand_id
1 'polypeptide(L)'
;MTECRVNSHCKIGEYCESSTQMCTTCLNGCTVCASAIFCASCPAGKITNTDGSCTNDCTPTLTSGNHCKDGVPTACQLDIKTPCECGGGLNCETCDSLSTDCGTCLKGYSKDSNQKCLICTSGYTQIGTICTLSTNIPSPDQDPNDPFTPGAGDKDKDSEVKANISGGAISGIVIGSLLLLLLLILLIIYIIWKNRKQKIEEEEIVQLNIAYQNDDSVLMDVK
;
A
#
# COMPACT_ATOMS: atom_id res chain seq x y z
N MET A 1 39.31 3.65 1.94
CA MET A 1 38.27 2.87 1.22
C MET A 1 37.88 1.74 2.14
N THR A 2 36.58 1.57 2.42
CA THR A 2 36.07 0.65 3.45
C THR A 2 35.57 -0.60 2.75
N GLU A 3 35.98 -1.78 3.20
CA GLU A 3 35.45 -3.05 2.69
C GLU A 3 33.98 -3.22 3.11
N CYS A 4 33.19 -3.86 2.24
CA CYS A 4 31.78 -4.05 2.47
C CYS A 4 31.28 -5.34 1.82
N ARG A 5 30.12 -5.79 2.28
CA ARG A 5 29.35 -6.88 1.66
C ARG A 5 27.92 -6.46 1.34
N VAL A 6 27.38 -5.58 2.18
CA VAL A 6 26.03 -5.01 2.06
C VAL A 6 26.10 -3.50 2.28
N ASN A 7 25.08 -2.78 1.80
CA ASN A 7 25.03 -1.32 1.86
C ASN A 7 25.05 -0.77 3.29
N SER A 8 24.59 -1.52 4.29
CA SER A 8 24.61 -1.10 5.70
C SER A 8 26.02 -1.00 6.30
N HIS A 9 27.05 -1.56 5.65
CA HIS A 9 28.45 -1.40 6.07
C HIS A 9 29.04 -0.05 5.63
N CYS A 10 28.41 0.63 4.67
CA CYS A 10 28.90 1.86 4.09
C CYS A 10 28.28 3.08 4.77
N LYS A 11 28.96 4.23 4.65
CA LYS A 11 28.46 5.49 5.21
C LYS A 11 27.33 6.05 4.33
N ILE A 12 26.56 6.98 4.88
CA ILE A 12 25.59 7.76 4.09
C ILE A 12 26.34 8.42 2.91
N GLY A 13 25.76 8.36 1.71
CA GLY A 13 26.41 8.81 0.48
C GLY A 13 27.34 7.77 -0.16
N GLU A 14 27.38 6.54 0.36
CA GLU A 14 28.10 5.40 -0.22
C GLU A 14 27.17 4.19 -0.38
N TYR A 15 27.53 3.29 -1.29
CA TYR A 15 26.92 1.96 -1.43
C TYR A 15 28.02 0.90 -1.54
N CYS A 16 27.66 -0.36 -1.31
CA CYS A 16 28.58 -1.46 -1.45
C CYS A 16 28.65 -1.93 -2.90
N GLU A 17 29.78 -1.67 -3.57
CA GLU A 17 30.02 -2.14 -4.94
C GLU A 17 30.37 -3.63 -4.91
N SER A 18 29.47 -4.48 -5.42
CA SER A 18 29.60 -5.94 -5.32
C SER A 18 30.81 -6.47 -6.08
N SER A 19 31.21 -5.81 -7.17
CA SER A 19 32.36 -6.24 -7.98
C SER A 19 33.70 -6.06 -7.26
N THR A 20 33.82 -5.04 -6.42
CA THR A 20 35.06 -4.71 -5.70
C THR A 20 35.00 -4.99 -4.21
N GLN A 21 33.81 -5.30 -3.66
CA GLN A 21 33.54 -5.42 -2.21
C GLN A 21 34.00 -4.19 -1.42
N MET A 22 33.82 -3.01 -2.02
CA MET A 22 34.28 -1.74 -1.45
C MET A 22 33.16 -0.72 -1.45
N CYS A 23 33.09 0.06 -0.38
CA CYS A 23 32.20 1.21 -0.32
C CYS A 23 32.63 2.23 -1.37
N THR A 24 31.71 2.50 -2.28
CA THR A 24 31.86 3.44 -3.38
C THR A 24 30.87 4.56 -3.20
N THR A 25 31.27 5.79 -3.53
CA THR A 25 30.41 6.96 -3.41
C THR A 25 29.21 6.85 -4.35
N CYS A 26 28.04 7.29 -3.89
CA CYS A 26 26.85 7.45 -4.71
C CYS A 26 27.11 8.39 -5.90
N LEU A 27 26.24 8.31 -6.91
CA LEU A 27 26.18 9.32 -7.97
C LEU A 27 26.04 10.72 -7.37
N ASN A 28 26.70 11.70 -7.98
CA ASN A 28 26.70 13.08 -7.49
C ASN A 28 25.27 13.60 -7.28
N GLY A 29 25.01 14.18 -6.10
CA GLY A 29 23.71 14.68 -5.67
C GLY A 29 22.84 13.64 -4.97
N CYS A 30 23.15 12.35 -5.04
CA CYS A 30 22.40 11.33 -4.33
C CYS A 30 22.89 11.16 -2.89
N THR A 31 21.99 11.32 -1.91
CA THR A 31 22.36 11.25 -0.48
C THR A 31 22.28 9.84 0.09
N VAL A 32 21.38 9.00 -0.45
CA VAL A 32 21.26 7.58 -0.13
C VAL A 32 21.10 6.83 -1.44
N CYS A 33 21.99 5.88 -1.74
CA CYS A 33 21.92 5.07 -2.96
C CYS A 33 22.05 3.58 -2.64
N ALA A 34 21.59 2.74 -3.57
CA ALA A 34 21.76 1.29 -3.48
C ALA A 34 22.80 0.75 -4.47
N SER A 35 23.11 1.53 -5.51
CA SER A 35 24.07 1.21 -6.57
C SER A 35 24.58 2.49 -7.23
N ALA A 36 25.48 2.37 -8.19
CA ALA A 36 25.99 3.50 -8.99
C ALA A 36 24.89 4.32 -9.69
N ILE A 37 23.73 3.70 -9.99
CA ILE A 37 22.65 4.29 -10.78
C ILE A 37 21.34 4.44 -10.01
N PHE A 38 21.21 3.78 -8.85
CA PHE A 38 19.98 3.76 -8.07
C PHE A 38 20.08 4.70 -6.88
N CYS A 39 19.36 5.82 -6.95
CA CYS A 39 19.26 6.79 -5.88
C CYS A 39 17.97 6.61 -5.07
N ALA A 40 18.09 6.35 -3.78
CA ALA A 40 16.96 6.29 -2.86
C ALA A 40 16.56 7.66 -2.31
N SER A 41 17.47 8.63 -2.31
CA SER A 41 17.18 9.99 -1.86
C SER A 41 17.91 11.05 -2.69
N CYS A 42 17.13 11.76 -3.50
CA CYS A 42 17.57 12.81 -4.38
C CYS A 42 17.89 14.13 -3.64
N PRO A 43 18.70 15.03 -4.24
CA PRO A 43 19.02 16.31 -3.63
C PRO A 43 17.81 17.26 -3.64
N ALA A 44 17.92 18.39 -2.93
CA ALA A 44 16.88 19.43 -2.96
C ALA A 44 16.57 19.90 -4.39
N GLY A 45 15.29 20.17 -4.68
CA GLY A 45 14.81 20.52 -6.02
C GLY A 45 14.68 19.31 -6.97
N LYS A 46 14.81 18.09 -6.46
CA LYS A 46 14.61 16.84 -7.19
C LYS A 46 13.69 15.91 -6.40
N ILE A 47 13.04 15.02 -7.12
CA ILE A 47 12.23 13.93 -6.55
C ILE A 47 12.78 12.58 -6.99
N THR A 48 12.66 11.59 -6.10
CA THR A 48 13.06 10.21 -6.38
C THR A 48 11.93 9.47 -7.09
N ASN A 49 12.25 8.85 -8.22
CA ASN A 49 11.36 7.96 -8.96
C ASN A 49 11.41 6.54 -8.37
N THR A 50 10.38 5.74 -8.64
CA THR A 50 10.32 4.32 -8.23
C THR A 50 11.45 3.46 -8.79
N ASP A 51 12.10 3.87 -9.89
CA ASP A 51 13.27 3.21 -10.46
C ASP A 51 14.61 3.74 -9.90
N GLY A 52 14.57 4.64 -8.91
CA GLY A 52 15.74 5.24 -8.28
C GLY A 52 16.39 6.37 -9.10
N SER A 53 15.79 6.80 -10.20
CA SER A 53 16.24 8.00 -10.92
C SER A 53 15.74 9.28 -10.23
N CYS A 54 16.44 10.39 -10.44
CA CYS A 54 16.06 11.71 -9.91
C CYS A 54 15.57 12.62 -11.03
N THR A 55 14.37 13.18 -10.90
CA THR A 55 13.82 14.17 -11.85
C THR A 55 13.61 15.52 -11.16
N ASN A 56 13.43 16.59 -11.94
CA ASN A 56 13.08 17.91 -11.38
C ASN A 56 11.80 17.79 -10.54
N ASP A 57 11.79 18.48 -9.40
CA ASP A 57 10.59 18.61 -8.60
C ASP A 57 9.62 19.62 -9.21
N CYS A 58 8.38 19.60 -8.72
CA CYS A 58 7.31 20.48 -9.18
C CYS A 58 6.84 21.44 -8.07
N THR A 59 7.56 21.51 -6.95
CA THR A 59 7.17 22.40 -5.84
C THR A 59 7.45 23.86 -6.22
N PRO A 60 6.56 24.81 -5.86
CA PRO A 60 5.29 24.68 -5.13
C PRO A 60 4.06 24.49 -6.03
N THR A 61 4.24 24.26 -7.34
CA THR A 61 3.16 24.25 -8.35
C THR A 61 2.37 22.95 -8.42
N LEU A 62 2.80 21.89 -7.73
CA LEU A 62 2.12 20.61 -7.71
C LEU A 62 0.83 20.71 -6.89
N THR A 63 -0.30 20.35 -7.49
CA THR A 63 -1.62 20.34 -6.85
C THR A 63 -2.17 18.93 -6.73
N SER A 64 -3.13 18.70 -5.84
CA SER A 64 -3.81 17.42 -5.71
C SER A 64 -4.38 16.92 -7.05
N GLY A 65 -4.26 15.62 -7.30
CA GLY A 65 -4.62 14.98 -8.57
C GLY A 65 -3.51 15.03 -9.65
N ASN A 66 -2.36 15.63 -9.35
CA ASN A 66 -1.20 15.64 -10.24
C ASN A 66 0.02 14.95 -9.63
N HIS A 67 0.84 14.37 -10.48
CA HIS A 67 2.19 13.91 -10.17
C HIS A 67 3.19 14.79 -10.92
N CYS A 68 4.44 14.80 -10.45
CA CYS A 68 5.48 15.57 -11.11
C CYS A 68 6.17 14.75 -12.20
N LYS A 69 6.10 15.20 -13.45
CA LYS A 69 6.79 14.58 -14.58
C LYS A 69 7.86 15.54 -15.09
N ASP A 70 9.11 15.28 -14.71
CA ASP A 70 10.28 16.07 -15.15
C ASP A 70 10.14 17.59 -14.89
N GLY A 71 9.56 17.96 -13.75
CA GLY A 71 9.33 19.35 -13.36
C GLY A 71 8.03 19.96 -13.90
N VAL A 72 7.18 19.15 -14.53
CA VAL A 72 5.86 19.57 -15.02
C VAL A 72 4.75 18.83 -14.27
N PRO A 73 3.83 19.52 -13.57
CA PRO A 73 2.64 18.91 -13.01
C PRO A 73 1.82 18.23 -14.11
N THR A 74 1.56 16.93 -13.96
CA THR A 74 0.83 16.09 -14.91
C THR A 74 -0.24 15.31 -14.19
N ALA A 75 -1.42 15.11 -14.79
CA ALA A 75 -2.51 14.37 -14.18
C ALA A 75 -2.08 12.94 -13.77
N CYS A 76 -2.53 12.52 -12.59
CA CYS A 76 -2.24 11.17 -12.10
C CYS A 76 -2.95 10.10 -12.93
N GLN A 77 -2.24 9.01 -13.17
CA GLN A 77 -2.68 7.89 -13.97
C GLN A 77 -1.93 6.64 -13.53
N LEU A 78 -2.34 5.48 -14.03
CA LEU A 78 -1.61 4.23 -13.80
C LEU A 78 -0.21 4.27 -14.44
N ASP A 79 0.69 3.46 -13.91
CA ASP A 79 2.07 3.26 -14.36
C ASP A 79 2.96 4.53 -14.29
N ILE A 80 2.66 5.45 -13.36
CA ILE A 80 3.53 6.60 -13.08
C ILE A 80 4.71 6.20 -12.18
N LYS A 81 5.80 6.97 -12.27
CA LYS A 81 7.05 6.71 -11.53
C LYS A 81 7.26 7.61 -10.32
N THR A 82 6.52 8.70 -10.25
CA THR A 82 6.60 9.68 -9.15
C THR A 82 5.31 9.66 -8.36
N PRO A 83 5.36 9.90 -7.04
CA PRO A 83 4.14 9.96 -6.24
C PRO A 83 3.16 11.00 -6.78
N CYS A 84 1.92 10.58 -6.93
CA CYS A 84 0.79 11.45 -7.13
C CYS A 84 0.48 12.23 -5.84
N GLU A 85 0.27 13.53 -5.95
CA GLU A 85 -0.18 14.38 -4.86
C GLU A 85 -1.68 14.14 -4.63
N CYS A 86 -2.05 13.52 -3.52
CA CYS A 86 -3.45 13.22 -3.18
C CYS A 86 -3.83 13.81 -1.81
N GLY A 87 -3.27 14.97 -1.44
CA GLY A 87 -3.54 15.62 -0.17
C GLY A 87 -2.91 14.90 1.01
N GLY A 88 -3.58 13.86 1.54
CA GLY A 88 -3.09 13.06 2.67
C GLY A 88 -2.49 11.71 2.29
N GLY A 89 -2.53 11.33 1.01
CA GLY A 89 -1.97 10.08 0.52
C GLY A 89 -0.46 10.18 0.28
N LEU A 90 0.28 9.12 0.60
CA LEU A 90 1.72 8.98 0.31
C LEU A 90 1.94 7.85 -0.68
N ASN A 91 2.92 7.99 -1.57
CA ASN A 91 3.27 6.99 -2.60
C ASN A 91 2.06 6.54 -3.44
N CYS A 92 1.14 7.46 -3.74
CA CYS A 92 -0.03 7.18 -4.55
C CYS A 92 0.36 7.10 -6.04
N GLU A 93 -0.28 6.19 -6.77
CA GLU A 93 -0.24 6.16 -8.24
C GLU A 93 -1.43 6.95 -8.80
N THR A 94 -2.62 6.68 -8.27
CA THR A 94 -3.83 7.47 -8.52
C THR A 94 -4.42 7.95 -7.21
N CYS A 95 -5.20 9.04 -7.26
CA CYS A 95 -6.01 9.44 -6.11
C CYS A 95 -7.37 8.73 -6.10
N ASP A 96 -8.02 8.74 -4.93
CA ASP A 96 -9.43 8.43 -4.79
C ASP A 96 -10.31 9.46 -5.51
N SER A 97 -11.63 9.22 -5.54
CA SER A 97 -12.59 10.10 -6.22
C SER A 97 -12.65 11.52 -5.62
N LEU A 98 -12.19 11.70 -4.38
CA LEU A 98 -12.20 12.98 -3.68
C LEU A 98 -10.84 13.69 -3.72
N SER A 99 -9.82 13.04 -4.29
CA SER A 99 -8.41 13.50 -4.27
C SER A 99 -7.86 13.75 -2.87
N THR A 100 -8.35 13.01 -1.87
CA THR A 100 -7.95 13.12 -0.45
C THR A 100 -7.05 12.00 0.03
N ASP A 101 -7.03 10.88 -0.68
CA ASP A 101 -6.17 9.74 -0.40
C ASP A 101 -5.78 8.99 -1.68
N CYS A 102 -4.94 7.96 -1.55
CA CYS A 102 -4.56 7.10 -2.67
C CYS A 102 -5.74 6.21 -3.10
N GLY A 103 -6.10 6.28 -4.39
CA GLY A 103 -6.92 5.27 -5.04
C GLY A 103 -6.13 3.97 -5.19
N THR A 104 -4.99 4.07 -5.86
CA THR A 104 -4.00 2.99 -6.06
C THR A 104 -2.62 3.40 -5.57
N CYS A 105 -1.79 2.42 -5.21
CA CYS A 105 -0.42 2.64 -4.76
C CYS A 105 0.56 2.58 -5.92
N LEU A 106 1.64 3.36 -5.85
CA LEU A 106 2.78 3.19 -6.77
C LEU A 106 3.24 1.74 -6.81
N LYS A 107 3.72 1.32 -7.98
CA LYS A 107 4.32 0.01 -8.15
C LYS A 107 5.38 -0.27 -7.09
N GLY A 108 5.28 -1.42 -6.44
CA GLY A 108 6.15 -1.81 -5.32
C GLY A 108 5.59 -1.50 -3.94
N TYR A 109 4.48 -0.76 -3.85
CA TYR A 109 3.82 -0.42 -2.60
C TYR A 109 2.44 -1.07 -2.47
N SER A 110 2.06 -1.33 -1.23
CA SER A 110 0.76 -1.81 -0.80
C SER A 110 0.24 -0.96 0.36
N LYS A 111 -1.09 -0.92 0.50
CA LYS A 111 -1.76 -0.22 1.59
C LYS A 111 -1.47 -0.90 2.93
N ASP A 112 -1.18 -0.09 3.94
CA ASP A 112 -1.13 -0.51 5.34
C ASP A 112 -2.55 -0.62 5.95
N SER A 113 -2.64 -0.91 7.24
CA SER A 113 -3.93 -0.98 7.96
C SER A 113 -4.68 0.35 8.01
N ASN A 114 -4.01 1.47 7.74
CA ASN A 114 -4.58 2.82 7.67
C ASN A 114 -4.86 3.25 6.22
N GLN A 115 -4.82 2.32 5.27
CA GLN A 115 -5.03 2.55 3.85
C GLN A 115 -3.96 3.41 3.15
N LYS A 116 -2.78 3.60 3.77
CA LYS A 116 -1.65 4.37 3.22
C LYS A 116 -0.66 3.47 2.50
N CYS A 117 -0.13 3.91 1.36
CA CYS A 117 0.81 3.12 0.56
C CYS A 117 2.23 3.16 1.16
N LEU A 118 2.44 2.46 2.27
CA LEU A 118 3.68 2.48 3.05
C LEU A 118 4.39 1.13 3.13
N ILE A 119 3.71 0.03 2.75
CA ILE A 119 4.27 -1.32 2.86
C ILE A 119 4.84 -1.74 1.50
N CYS A 120 6.08 -2.22 1.45
CA CYS A 120 6.62 -2.79 0.22
C CYS A 120 5.92 -4.12 -0.11
N THR A 121 5.48 -4.28 -1.36
CA THR A 121 4.88 -5.54 -1.84
C THR A 121 5.92 -6.66 -1.91
N SER A 122 5.47 -7.91 -1.98
CA SER A 122 6.35 -9.06 -2.19
C SER A 122 7.29 -8.85 -3.39
N GLY A 123 8.57 -9.20 -3.22
CA GLY A 123 9.62 -8.97 -4.22
C GLY A 123 10.23 -7.55 -4.24
N TYR A 124 9.76 -6.67 -3.35
CA TYR A 124 10.32 -5.33 -3.15
C TYR A 124 10.89 -5.19 -1.74
N THR A 125 11.93 -4.39 -1.62
CA THR A 125 12.64 -4.09 -0.37
C THR A 125 12.69 -2.58 -0.18
N GLN A 126 12.54 -2.15 1.07
CA GLN A 126 12.62 -0.74 1.41
C GLN A 126 14.08 -0.28 1.47
N ILE A 127 14.43 0.75 0.69
CA ILE A 127 15.71 1.44 0.78
C ILE A 127 15.42 2.93 1.03
N GLY A 128 15.81 3.42 2.19
CA GLY A 128 15.38 4.75 2.63
C GLY A 128 13.86 4.82 2.69
N THR A 129 13.27 5.72 1.89
CA THR A 129 11.82 5.92 1.82
C THR A 129 11.15 5.22 0.63
N ILE A 130 11.92 4.50 -0.20
CA ILE A 130 11.39 3.89 -1.42
C ILE A 130 11.34 2.36 -1.39
N CYS A 131 10.28 1.80 -1.97
CA CYS A 131 10.19 0.36 -2.23
C CYS A 131 10.72 0.05 -3.62
N THR A 132 11.76 -0.77 -3.71
CA THR A 132 12.39 -1.15 -4.98
C THR A 132 12.53 -2.65 -5.11
N LEU A 133 12.57 -3.15 -6.35
CA LEU A 133 12.78 -4.57 -6.63
C LEU A 133 14.06 -5.07 -5.95
N SER A 134 13.97 -6.19 -5.24
CA SER A 134 15.11 -6.76 -4.51
C SER A 134 16.30 -7.11 -5.42
N THR A 135 16.06 -7.34 -6.72
CA THR A 135 17.13 -7.59 -7.72
C THR A 135 17.98 -6.36 -8.02
N ASN A 136 17.50 -5.16 -7.71
CA ASN A 136 18.27 -3.92 -7.83
C ASN A 136 19.20 -3.72 -6.61
N ILE A 137 19.17 -4.65 -5.65
CA ILE A 137 20.00 -4.67 -4.46
C ILE A 137 20.93 -5.88 -4.57
N PRO A 138 22.24 -5.72 -4.34
CA PRO A 138 23.09 -6.86 -4.03
C PRO A 138 22.48 -7.68 -2.89
N SER A 139 22.24 -8.97 -3.10
CA SER A 139 21.48 -9.81 -2.16
C SER A 139 22.07 -9.77 -0.73
N PRO A 140 21.27 -9.47 0.30
CA PRO A 140 21.70 -9.53 1.70
C PRO A 140 21.85 -10.95 2.25
N ASP A 141 21.41 -11.98 1.52
CA ASP A 141 21.47 -13.40 1.94
C ASP A 141 22.76 -14.12 1.51
N GLN A 142 23.80 -13.41 1.05
CA GLN A 142 25.10 -14.07 0.90
C GLN A 142 25.72 -14.33 2.28
N ASP A 143 25.72 -15.61 2.68
CA ASP A 143 26.42 -16.11 3.86
C ASP A 143 27.86 -15.53 3.89
N PRO A 144 28.28 -14.89 4.99
CA PRO A 144 29.63 -14.35 5.15
C PRO A 144 30.77 -15.34 4.84
N ASN A 145 30.48 -16.64 4.88
CA ASN A 145 31.45 -17.72 4.71
C ASN A 145 31.32 -18.47 3.37
N ASP A 146 30.39 -18.09 2.48
CA ASP A 146 30.31 -18.74 1.17
C ASP A 146 31.47 -18.28 0.27
N PRO A 147 32.38 -19.17 -0.17
CA PRO A 147 33.48 -18.83 -1.06
C PRO A 147 32.92 -18.42 -2.43
N PHE A 148 32.97 -17.13 -2.73
CA PHE A 148 32.56 -16.60 -4.02
C PHE A 148 33.38 -17.24 -5.15
N THR A 149 32.74 -18.08 -5.96
CA THR A 149 33.30 -18.63 -7.20
C THR A 149 32.77 -17.81 -8.38
N PRO A 150 33.61 -16.99 -9.04
CA PRO A 150 33.15 -16.22 -10.19
C PRO A 150 33.03 -17.14 -11.41
N GLY A 151 31.80 -17.48 -11.78
CA GLY A 151 31.49 -17.94 -13.13
C GLY A 151 30.79 -19.30 -13.20
N ALA A 152 29.46 -19.25 -13.21
CA ALA A 152 28.61 -20.00 -14.15
C ALA A 152 27.21 -19.44 -13.98
N GLY A 153 26.58 -18.98 -15.08
CA GLY A 153 25.14 -18.74 -15.06
C GLY A 153 24.46 -20.07 -14.76
N ASP A 154 23.91 -20.21 -13.58
CA ASP A 154 23.15 -21.40 -13.21
C ASP A 154 21.66 -21.09 -13.36
N LYS A 155 21.06 -21.91 -14.21
CA LYS A 155 19.63 -22.00 -14.44
C LYS A 155 19.02 -22.71 -13.23
N ASP A 156 17.74 -22.46 -12.99
CA ASP A 156 16.86 -23.31 -12.20
C ASP A 156 17.38 -23.73 -10.82
N LYS A 157 17.05 -22.91 -9.81
CA LYS A 157 16.74 -23.46 -8.48
C LYS A 157 15.37 -22.98 -8.07
N ASP A 158 14.37 -23.72 -8.53
CA ASP A 158 13.14 -23.92 -7.78
C ASP A 158 13.54 -24.50 -6.42
N SER A 159 13.75 -23.61 -5.46
CA SER A 159 13.91 -23.99 -4.07
C SER A 159 12.51 -24.37 -3.57
N GLU A 160 12.19 -25.65 -3.72
CA GLU A 160 11.22 -26.34 -2.92
C GLU A 160 11.57 -26.09 -1.45
N VAL A 161 10.90 -25.10 -0.85
CA VAL A 161 10.91 -24.88 0.59
C VAL A 161 10.18 -26.07 1.20
N LYS A 162 10.94 -27.13 1.47
CA LYS A 162 10.52 -28.22 2.34
C LYS A 162 10.46 -27.66 3.77
N ALA A 163 9.36 -26.96 4.04
CA ALA A 163 9.02 -26.49 5.36
C ALA A 163 8.71 -27.71 6.23
N ASN A 164 9.71 -28.18 6.98
CA ASN A 164 9.47 -29.04 8.14
C ASN A 164 8.87 -28.17 9.25
N ILE A 165 7.58 -27.84 9.10
CA ILE A 165 6.78 -27.28 10.19
C ILE A 165 6.24 -28.48 10.97
N SER A 166 6.74 -28.64 12.19
CA SER A 166 6.24 -29.56 13.19
C SER A 166 4.73 -29.43 13.30
N GLY A 167 4.02 -30.46 12.84
CA GLY A 167 2.58 -30.59 12.92
C GLY A 167 2.14 -30.79 14.37
N GLY A 168 1.88 -29.69 15.07
CA GLY A 168 1.29 -29.69 16.39
C GLY A 168 0.69 -28.33 16.68
N ALA A 169 -0.65 -28.26 16.67
CA ALA A 169 -1.49 -27.14 17.09
C ALA A 169 -1.69 -25.97 16.10
N ILE A 170 -2.15 -26.24 14.88
CA ILE A 170 -2.89 -25.24 14.06
C ILE A 170 -4.15 -25.88 13.47
N SER A 171 -5.12 -26.19 14.33
CA SER A 171 -6.51 -26.45 13.94
C SER A 171 -7.43 -25.92 15.03
N GLY A 172 -7.74 -24.63 14.99
CA GLY A 172 -8.65 -24.03 15.98
C GLY A 172 -9.21 -22.67 15.59
N ILE A 173 -8.46 -21.85 14.84
CA ILE A 173 -8.88 -20.48 14.55
C ILE A 173 -9.84 -20.40 13.36
N VAL A 174 -9.67 -21.25 12.33
CA VAL A 174 -10.53 -21.21 11.13
C VAL A 174 -12.00 -21.52 11.45
N ILE A 175 -12.25 -22.46 12.36
CA ILE A 175 -13.62 -22.81 12.78
C ILE A 175 -14.21 -21.70 13.66
N GLY A 176 -13.40 -21.09 14.54
CA GLY A 176 -13.82 -19.97 15.37
C GLY A 176 -14.23 -18.75 14.54
N SER A 177 -13.45 -18.40 13.52
CA SER A 177 -13.77 -17.29 12.62
C SER A 177 -15.03 -17.56 11.80
N LEU A 178 -15.24 -18.79 11.33
CA LEU A 178 -16.46 -19.17 10.60
C LEU A 178 -17.72 -19.09 11.49
N LEU A 179 -17.64 -19.57 12.74
CA LEU A 179 -18.75 -19.46 13.70
C LEU A 179 -19.04 -18.01 14.10
N LEU A 180 -18.00 -17.19 14.27
CA LEU A 180 -18.16 -15.76 14.57
C LEU A 180 -18.83 -15.01 13.41
N LEU A 181 -18.41 -15.27 12.18
CA LEU A 181 -19.02 -14.67 10.98
C LEU A 181 -20.49 -15.10 10.82
N LEU A 182 -20.82 -16.37 11.09
CA LEU A 182 -22.19 -16.87 11.05
C LEU A 182 -23.09 -16.18 12.09
N LEU A 183 -22.59 -15.98 13.32
CA LEU A 183 -23.31 -15.26 14.37
C LEU A 183 -23.52 -13.78 14.01
N LEU A 184 -22.51 -13.11 13.44
CA LEU A 184 -22.63 -11.72 12.99
C LEU A 184 -23.67 -11.58 11.87
N ILE A 185 -23.68 -12.49 10.90
CA ILE A 185 -24.67 -12.49 9.81
C ILE A 185 -26.08 -12.69 10.37
N LEU A 186 -26.28 -13.65 11.28
CA LEU A 186 -27.59 -13.86 11.92
C LEU A 186 -28.06 -12.65 12.73
N LEU A 187 -27.14 -11.96 13.41
CA LEU A 187 -27.44 -10.75 14.18
C LEU A 187 -27.81 -9.57 13.26
N ILE A 188 -27.14 -9.41 12.12
CA ILE A 188 -27.50 -8.41 11.09
C ILE A 188 -28.88 -8.73 10.50
N ILE A 189 -29.14 -9.99 10.14
CA ILE A 189 -30.46 -10.42 9.63
C ILE A 189 -31.53 -10.13 10.67
N TYR A 190 -31.29 -10.44 11.94
CA TYR A 190 -32.22 -10.16 13.05
C TYR A 190 -32.51 -8.66 13.20
N ILE A 191 -31.49 -7.80 13.13
CA ILE A 191 -31.67 -6.34 13.19
C ILE A 191 -32.52 -5.84 12.01
N ILE A 192 -32.23 -6.29 10.79
CA ILE A 192 -33.01 -5.92 9.60
C ILE A 192 -34.46 -6.38 9.75
N TRP A 193 -34.68 -7.62 10.22
CA TRP A 193 -36.02 -8.17 10.41
C TRP A 193 -36.79 -7.41 11.49
N LYS A 194 -36.14 -7.08 12.60
CA LYS A 194 -36.73 -6.29 13.69
C LYS A 194 -37.13 -4.90 13.20
N ASN A 195 -36.28 -4.23 12.43
CA ASN A 195 -36.58 -2.91 11.87
C ASN A 195 -37.71 -2.97 10.85
N ARG A 196 -37.81 -4.05 10.05
CA ARG A 196 -38.94 -4.25 9.13
C ARG A 196 -40.25 -4.50 9.88
N LYS A 197 -40.23 -5.26 10.98
CA LYS A 197 -41.44 -5.51 11.79
C LYS A 197 -41.98 -4.21 12.41
N GLN A 198 -41.10 -3.36 12.94
CA GLN A 198 -41.51 -2.08 13.52
C GLN A 198 -42.16 -1.15 12.49
N LYS A 199 -41.65 -1.11 11.25
CA LYS A 199 -42.26 -0.31 10.18
C LYS A 199 -43.67 -0.78 9.82
N ILE A 200 -43.91 -2.09 9.81
CA ILE A 200 -45.23 -2.66 9.49
C ILE A 200 -46.25 -2.31 10.59
N GLU A 201 -45.87 -2.40 11.86
CA GLU A 201 -46.74 -2.05 12.99
C GLU A 201 -47.06 -0.54 13.02
N GLU A 202 -46.11 0.32 12.64
CA GLU A 202 -46.32 1.76 12.54
C GLU A 202 -47.27 2.14 11.39
N GLU A 203 -47.14 1.50 10.22
CA GLU A 203 -48.05 1.71 9.08
C GLU A 203 -49.49 1.26 9.39
N GLU A 204 -49.67 0.16 10.13
CA GLU A 204 -50.99 -0.32 10.55
C GLU A 204 -51.68 0.65 11.52
N ILE A 205 -50.93 1.20 12.48
CA ILE A 205 -51.45 2.21 13.42
C ILE A 205 -51.86 3.51 12.70
N VAL A 206 -51.07 3.94 11.72
CA VAL A 206 -51.40 5.14 10.92
C VAL A 206 -52.69 4.94 10.12
N GLN A 207 -52.88 3.78 9.49
CA GLN A 207 -54.11 3.47 8.75
C GLN A 207 -55.34 3.41 9.67
N LEU A 208 -55.19 2.85 10.88
CA LEU A 208 -56.28 2.78 11.86
C LEU A 208 -56.72 4.18 12.33
N ASN A 209 -55.76 5.09 12.56
CA ASN A 209 -56.04 6.46 12.98
C ASN A 209 -56.74 7.27 11.87
N ILE A 210 -56.36 7.08 10.60
CA ILE A 210 -57.00 7.77 9.46
C ILE A 210 -58.45 7.29 9.30
N ALA A 211 -58.72 5.99 9.47
CA ALA A 211 -60.08 5.46 9.40
C ALA A 211 -60.99 6.05 10.49
N TYR A 212 -60.50 6.15 11.73
CA TYR A 212 -61.26 6.72 12.84
C TYR A 212 -61.60 8.21 12.64
N GLN A 213 -60.67 9.01 12.11
CA GLN A 213 -60.92 10.44 11.84
C GLN A 213 -61.97 10.70 10.74
N ASN A 214 -62.09 9.79 9.77
CA ASN A 214 -63.06 9.95 8.69
C ASN A 214 -64.51 9.71 9.16
N ASP A 215 -64.75 8.80 10.11
CA ASP A 215 -66.09 8.51 10.63
C ASP A 215 -66.69 9.67 11.46
N ASP A 216 -65.87 10.41 12.22
CA ASP A 216 -66.34 11.58 13.00
C ASP A 216 -66.73 12.77 12.11
N SER A 217 -66.18 12.87 10.90
CA SER A 217 -66.49 13.97 9.97
C SER A 217 -67.87 13.83 9.31
N VAL A 218 -68.39 12.60 9.16
CA VAL A 218 -69.68 12.33 8.50
C VAL A 218 -70.87 12.63 9.41
N LEU A 219 -70.67 12.70 10.74
CA LEU A 219 -71.74 12.96 11.71
C LEU A 219 -72.13 14.45 11.82
N MET A 220 -71.41 15.38 11.18
CA MET A 220 -71.70 16.83 11.26
C MET A 220 -72.52 17.41 10.09
N ASP A 221 -72.85 16.63 9.06
CA ASP A 221 -73.61 17.09 7.87
C ASP A 221 -75.10 16.69 7.88
N VAL A 222 -75.67 16.39 9.05
CA VAL A 222 -77.13 16.19 9.20
C VAL A 222 -77.70 17.25 10.13
N LYS A 223 -77.87 18.47 9.61
CA LYS A 223 -78.73 19.48 10.23
C LYS A 223 -79.30 20.47 9.23
#